data_AF-A0A2N2ZMP6-F1
#
_entry.id   AF-A0A2N2ZMP6-F1
#
_cell.length_a   1.000
_cell.length_b   1.000
_cell.length_c   1.000
_cell.angle_alpha   90.00
_cell.angle_beta   90.00
_cell.angle_gamma   90.00
#
_symmetry.space_group_name_H-M   'P 1'
#
loop_
_entity.id
_entity.type
_entity.pdbx_description
1 polymer ?
#
loop_
_entity_poly.entity_id
_entity_poly.type
_entity_poly.pdbx_seq_one_letter_code
_entity_poly.pdbx_strand_id
1 'polypeptide(L)'
;MNNTKKNYLIASWAVLVIVIALTIYFIGAMSKNARMETNLDEYMPKTHPSFVYSDQAEEWFNIKDGILIAIENKNGIYNTQTLEKIKAISED
;
A
#
# COMPACT_ATOMS: atom_id res chain seq x y z
N MET A 1 -20.17 -29.41 -49.15
CA MET A 1 -18.99 -28.92 -48.41
C MET A 1 -18.16 -30.14 -48.02
N ASN A 2 -16.93 -30.31 -48.54
CA ASN A 2 -16.11 -31.53 -48.33
C ASN A 2 -15.99 -31.87 -46.82
N ASN A 3 -16.13 -33.15 -46.49
CA ASN A 3 -16.14 -33.66 -45.11
C ASN A 3 -14.92 -33.22 -44.28
N THR A 4 -13.77 -33.02 -44.94
CA THR A 4 -12.56 -32.46 -44.32
C THR A 4 -12.73 -31.03 -43.83
N LYS A 5 -13.33 -30.12 -44.62
CA LYS A 5 -13.60 -28.73 -44.19
C LYS A 5 -14.57 -28.66 -43.02
N LYS A 6 -15.57 -29.53 -42.99
CA LYS A 6 -16.55 -29.62 -41.88
C LYS A 6 -15.86 -30.03 -40.56
N ASN A 7 -14.93 -30.97 -40.61
CA ASN A 7 -14.18 -31.42 -39.42
C ASN A 7 -13.25 -30.33 -38.87
N TYR A 8 -12.57 -29.57 -39.73
CA TYR A 8 -11.76 -28.43 -39.28
C TYR A 8 -12.60 -27.32 -38.65
N LEU A 9 -13.79 -27.04 -39.20
CA LEU A 9 -14.73 -26.08 -38.61
C LEU A 9 -15.19 -26.54 -37.21
N ILE A 10 -15.53 -27.81 -37.04
CA ILE A 10 -15.92 -28.37 -35.73
C ILE A 10 -14.76 -28.31 -34.74
N ALA A 11 -13.54 -28.62 -35.18
CA ALA A 11 -12.34 -28.50 -34.34
C ALA A 11 -12.07 -27.05 -33.93
N SER A 12 -12.20 -26.08 -34.85
CA SER A 12 -12.07 -24.66 -34.53
C SER A 12 -13.12 -24.19 -33.52
N TRP A 13 -14.37 -24.63 -33.66
CA TRP A 13 -15.42 -24.33 -32.68
C TRP A 13 -15.15 -24.97 -31.32
N ALA A 14 -14.65 -26.21 -31.28
CA ALA A 14 -14.26 -26.87 -30.04
C ALA A 14 -13.12 -26.13 -29.33
N VAL A 15 -12.10 -25.70 -30.07
CA VAL A 15 -10.99 -24.88 -29.54
C VAL A 15 -11.52 -23.57 -28.98
N LEU A 16 -12.42 -22.90 -29.69
CA LEU A 16 -12.99 -21.62 -29.27
C LEU A 16 -13.78 -21.78 -27.95
N VAL A 17 -14.60 -22.82 -27.84
CA VAL A 17 -15.34 -23.12 -26.60
C VAL A 17 -14.40 -23.41 -25.44
N ILE A 18 -13.33 -24.18 -25.68
CA ILE A 18 -12.32 -24.50 -24.65
C ILE A 18 -11.61 -23.23 -24.17
N VAL A 19 -11.22 -22.34 -25.08
CA VAL A 19 -10.56 -21.08 -24.72
C VAL A 19 -11.49 -20.18 -23.90
N ILE A 20 -12.77 -20.09 -24.27
CA ILE A 20 -13.76 -19.33 -23.50
C ILE A 20 -13.93 -19.95 -22.11
N ALA A 21 -14.08 -21.27 -22.01
CA ALA A 21 -14.23 -21.96 -20.73
C ALA A 21 -13.03 -21.74 -19.80
N LEU A 22 -11.80 -21.83 -20.34
CA LEU A 22 -10.58 -21.56 -19.60
C LEU A 22 -10.51 -20.09 -19.14
N THR A 23 -10.88 -19.16 -20.02
CA THR A 23 -10.88 -17.73 -19.69
C THR A 23 -11.82 -17.43 -18.51
N ILE A 24 -13.04 -17.97 -18.54
CA ILE A 24 -14.01 -17.82 -17.45
C ILE A 24 -13.48 -18.43 -16.15
N TYR A 25 -12.88 -19.62 -16.24
CA TYR A 25 -12.27 -20.28 -15.08
C TYR A 25 -11.16 -19.44 -14.43
N PHE A 26 -10.22 -18.90 -15.23
CA PHE A 26 -9.13 -18.09 -14.71
C PHE A 26 -9.59 -16.75 -14.14
N ILE A 27 -10.60 -16.10 -14.73
CA ILE A 27 -11.20 -14.88 -14.17
C ILE A 27 -11.79 -15.17 -12.78
N GLY A 28 -12.52 -16.28 -12.63
CA GLY A 28 -13.09 -16.68 -11.33
C GLY A 28 -12.01 -17.02 -10.29
N ALA A 29 -10.94 -17.69 -10.70
CA ALA A 29 -9.81 -18.00 -9.83
C ALA A 29 -9.04 -16.74 -9.40
N MET A 30 -8.83 -15.80 -10.33
CA MET A 30 -8.14 -14.54 -10.06
C MET A 30 -8.96 -13.66 -9.11
N SER A 31 -10.27 -13.54 -9.31
CA SER A 31 -11.12 -12.73 -8.42
C SER A 31 -11.10 -13.18 -6.95
N LYS A 32 -10.88 -14.47 -6.67
CA LYS A 32 -10.85 -15.00 -5.29
C LYS A 32 -9.46 -14.93 -4.65
N ASN A 33 -8.40 -14.98 -5.47
CA ASN A 33 -7.02 -15.15 -4.98
C ASN A 33 -6.13 -13.93 -5.21
N ALA A 34 -6.50 -13.02 -6.12
CA ALA A 34 -5.78 -11.77 -6.30
C ALA A 34 -6.08 -10.85 -5.12
N ARG A 35 -5.04 -10.58 -4.33
CA ARG A 35 -5.05 -9.55 -3.31
C ARG A 35 -4.15 -8.43 -3.80
N MET A 36 -4.63 -7.21 -3.70
CA MET A 36 -3.81 -6.04 -3.97
C MET A 36 -3.01 -5.76 -2.71
N GLU A 37 -1.68 -5.76 -2.80
CA GLU A 37 -0.85 -5.34 -1.69
C GLU A 37 -0.97 -3.82 -1.55
N THR A 38 -1.60 -3.37 -0.47
CA THR A 38 -1.85 -1.94 -0.22
C THR A 38 -0.89 -1.37 0.81
N ASN A 39 -0.06 -2.20 1.43
CA ASN A 39 0.89 -1.74 2.43
C ASN A 39 2.17 -1.21 1.76
N LEU A 40 2.34 0.11 1.80
CA LEU A 40 3.52 0.82 1.27
C LEU A 40 4.83 0.32 1.90
N ASP A 41 4.80 -0.15 3.14
CA ASP A 41 5.98 -0.68 3.84
C ASP A 41 6.46 -2.02 3.26
N GLU A 42 5.57 -2.73 2.56
CA GLU A 42 5.85 -4.01 1.92
C GLU A 42 6.36 -3.84 0.47
N TYR A 43 6.26 -2.62 -0.09
CA TYR A 43 6.80 -2.29 -1.41
C TYR A 43 8.33 -2.16 -1.42
N MET A 44 8.97 -2.04 -0.26
CA MET A 44 10.43 -1.98 -0.18
C MET A 44 11.00 -3.13 0.66
N PRO A 45 12.09 -3.78 0.21
CA PRO A 45 12.69 -4.87 0.96
C PRO A 45 13.25 -4.34 2.29
N LYS A 46 12.89 -5.01 3.39
CA LYS A 46 13.32 -4.67 4.76
C LYS A 46 14.85 -4.66 4.94
N THR A 47 15.59 -5.26 4.01
CA THR A 47 17.07 -5.27 3.99
C THR A 47 17.65 -4.05 3.27
N HIS A 48 16.83 -3.12 2.77
CA HIS A 48 17.32 -1.93 2.12
C HIS A 48 18.04 -1.04 3.15
N PRO A 49 19.30 -0.63 2.92
CA PRO A 49 20.12 0.08 3.92
C PRO A 49 19.43 1.31 4.50
N SER A 50 18.66 2.04 3.68
CA SER A 50 17.94 3.24 4.11
C SER A 50 16.92 3.01 5.22
N PHE A 51 16.26 1.85 5.30
CA PHE A 51 15.34 1.55 6.40
C PHE A 51 16.08 1.12 7.65
N VAL A 52 17.12 0.31 7.52
CA VAL A 52 17.95 -0.09 8.67
C VAL A 52 18.54 1.12 9.39
N TYR A 53 19.00 2.13 8.64
CA TYR A 53 19.48 3.37 9.23
C TYR A 53 18.35 4.26 9.77
N SER A 54 17.18 4.26 9.14
CA SER A 54 15.99 4.98 9.63
C SER A 54 15.51 4.40 10.95
N ASP A 55 15.35 3.08 11.02
CA ASP A 55 14.90 2.34 12.21
C ASP A 55 15.89 2.52 13.37
N GLN A 56 17.20 2.46 13.09
CA GLN A 56 18.25 2.73 14.10
C GLN A 56 18.20 4.19 14.58
N ALA A 57 17.98 5.15 13.68
CA ALA A 57 17.83 6.56 14.07
C ALA A 57 16.54 6.78 14.87
N GLU A 58 15.45 6.13 14.49
CA GLU A 58 14.18 6.18 15.21
C GLU A 58 14.32 5.61 16.63
N GLU A 59 15.02 4.49 16.79
CA GLU A 59 15.31 3.87 18.09
C GLU A 59 16.27 4.73 18.93
N TRP A 60 17.37 5.23 18.34
CA TRP A 60 18.39 5.99 19.08
C TRP A 60 17.94 7.40 19.47
N PHE A 61 17.15 8.06 18.62
CA PHE A 61 16.67 9.43 18.85
C PHE A 61 15.20 9.47 19.32
N ASN A 62 14.58 8.30 19.52
CA ASN A 62 13.17 8.17 19.89
C ASN A 62 12.27 9.03 18.99
N ILE A 63 12.49 8.93 17.66
CA ILE A 63 11.81 9.72 16.62
C ILE A 63 10.38 9.17 16.47
N LYS A 64 9.53 9.45 17.45
CA LYS A 64 8.09 9.23 17.33
C LYS A 64 7.50 10.29 16.41
N ASP A 65 6.24 10.10 15.99
CA ASP A 65 5.44 11.14 15.34
C ASP A 65 5.46 12.43 16.17
N GLY A 66 6.42 13.30 15.87
CA GLY A 66 6.67 14.52 16.60
C GLY A 66 5.73 15.59 16.08
N ILE A 67 4.92 16.16 16.96
CA ILE A 67 4.08 17.30 16.62
C ILE A 67 4.96 18.56 16.71
N LEU A 68 5.27 19.16 15.56
CA LEU A 68 5.95 20.45 15.51
C LEU A 68 4.96 21.58 15.77
N ILE A 69 5.06 22.25 16.92
CA ILE A 69 4.20 23.38 17.28
C ILE A 69 5.01 24.68 17.19
N ALA A 70 4.66 25.53 16.23
CA ALA A 70 5.23 26.88 16.11
C ALA A 70 4.38 27.87 16.93
N ILE A 71 5.02 28.61 17.84
CA ILE A 71 4.36 29.61 18.69
C ILE A 71 4.90 30.99 18.33
N GLU A 72 4.04 31.86 17.81
CA GLU A 72 4.35 33.26 17.58
C GLU A 72 3.74 34.12 18.68
N ASN A 73 4.59 34.90 19.37
CA ASN A 73 4.13 35.91 20.32
C ASN A 73 5.02 37.16 20.22
N LYS A 74 4.41 38.30 19.88
CA LYS A 74 5.10 39.59 19.69
C LYS A 74 5.87 40.05 20.94
N ASN A 75 5.42 39.65 22.13
CA ASN A 75 6.02 40.01 23.41
C ASN A 75 6.93 38.90 23.97
N GLY A 76 7.24 37.87 23.17
CA GLY A 76 8.03 36.72 23.57
C GLY A 76 7.21 35.57 24.18
N ILE A 77 7.82 34.38 24.22
CA ILE A 77 7.15 33.12 24.62
C ILE A 77 7.23 32.81 26.13
N TYR A 78 8.13 33.48 26.86
CA TYR A 78 8.30 33.27 28.31
C TYR A 78 7.30 34.09 29.12
N ASN A 79 6.01 33.84 28.91
CA ASN A 79 4.92 34.42 29.69
C ASN A 79 3.99 33.32 30.23
N THR A 80 3.32 33.62 31.34
CA THR A 80 2.47 32.65 32.05
C THR A 80 1.43 32.03 31.14
N GLN A 81 0.78 32.83 30.30
CA GLN A 81 -0.28 32.36 29.39
C GLN A 81 0.24 31.36 28.34
N THR A 82 1.46 31.54 27.84
CA THR A 82 2.07 30.66 26.84
C THR A 82 2.55 29.36 27.49
N LEU A 83 3.17 29.46 28.67
CA LEU A 83 3.64 28.30 29.42
C LEU A 83 2.49 27.42 29.92
N GLU A 84 1.39 28.01 30.37
CA GLU A 84 0.17 27.27 30.75
C GLU A 84 -0.41 26.47 29.58
N LYS A 85 -0.44 27.05 28.37
CA LYS A 85 -0.92 26.35 27.18
C LYS A 85 0.00 25.20 26.78
N ILE A 86 1.33 25.40 26.82
CA ILE A 86 2.29 24.33 26.53
C ILE A 86 2.12 23.19 27.54
N LYS A 87 1.95 23.53 28.83
CA LYS A 87 1.70 22.55 29.89
C LYS A 87 0.42 21.75 29.62
N ALA A 88 -0.69 22.42 29.31
CA ALA A 88 -1.95 21.75 28.99
C ALA A 88 -1.83 20.79 27.80
N ILE A 89 -1.12 21.19 26.73
CA ILE A 89 -0.91 20.34 25.55
C ILE A 89 0.01 19.15 25.84
N SER A 90 0.91 19.25 26.82
CA SER A 90 1.90 18.20 27.12
C SER A 90 1.43 17.18 28.17
N GLU A 91 0.40 17.52 28.96
CA GLU A 91 -0.13 16.67 30.04
C GLU A 91 -1.41 15.89 29.64
N ASP A 92 -2.02 16.21 28.49
CA ASP A 92 -3.07 15.41 27.83
C ASP A 92 -2.47 14.29 26.96
#